data_AF-A0AAV6JWD6-F1
#
_entry.id   AF-A0AAV6JWD6-F1
#
_cell.length_a   1.000
_cell.length_b   1.000
_cell.length_c   1.000
_cell.angle_alpha   90.00
_cell.angle_beta   90.00
_cell.angle_gamma   90.00
#
_symmetry.space_group_name_H-M   'P 1'
#
loop_
_entity.id
_entity.type
_entity.pdbx_description
1 polymer ?
#
loop_
_entity_poly.entity_id
_entity_poly.type
_entity_poly.pdbx_seq_one_letter_code
_entity_poly.pdbx_strand_id
1 'polypeptide(L)' 'MTRIVPRHIQLAVKNDEELSKLLGDVTILNGGVMPNIHNLSLPKNAGGSSKPSAR' A
#
# COMPACT_ATOMS: atom_id res chain seq x y z
N MET A 1 21.40 -3.37 7.21
CA MET A 1 20.76 -2.89 8.44
C MET A 1 19.28 -2.68 8.15
N THR A 2 18.40 -3.50 8.72
CA THR A 2 16.95 -3.47 8.49
C THR A 2 16.29 -2.50 9.44
N ARG A 3 16.26 -1.21 9.09
CA ARG A 3 15.58 -0.18 9.89
C ARG A 3 14.08 -0.21 9.60
N ILE A 4 13.28 -0.25 10.65
CA ILE A 4 11.83 -0.06 10.53
C ILE A 4 11.55 1.43 10.36
N VAL A 5 10.84 1.82 9.29
CA VAL A 5 10.37 3.18 9.04
C VAL A 5 8.85 3.25 9.19
N PRO A 6 8.25 4.44 9.36
CA PRO A 6 6.79 4.57 9.54
C PRO A 6 5.96 3.91 8.42
N ARG A 7 6.47 3.89 7.18
CA ARG A 7 5.87 3.16 6.06
C ARG A 7 5.66 1.67 6.36
N HIS A 8 6.61 1.02 7.02
CA HIS A 8 6.50 -0.40 7.35
C HIS A 8 5.37 -0.66 8.35
N ILE A 9 5.20 0.22 9.33
CA ILE A 9 4.13 0.13 10.32
C ILE A 9 2.77 0.33 9.63
N GLN A 10 2.64 1.35 8.78
CA GLN A 10 1.42 1.59 8.01
C GLN A 10 1.02 0.39 7.15
N LEU A 11 1.98 -0.21 6.44
CA LEU A 11 1.75 -1.39 5.61
C LEU A 11 1.34 -2.60 6.44
N ALA A 12 1.99 -2.84 7.59
CA ALA A 12 1.63 -3.95 8.46
C ALA A 12 0.21 -3.81 9.02
N VAL A 13 -0.14 -2.62 9.52
CA VAL A 13 -1.46 -2.34 10.10
C VAL A 13 -2.58 -2.42 9.06
N LYS A 14 -2.38 -1.89 7.85
CA LYS A 14 -3.45 -1.85 6.83
C LYS A 14 -3.61 -3.15 6.05
N ASN A 15 -2.62 -4.05 6.06
CA ASN A 15 -2.75 -5.38 5.47
C ASN A 15 -3.31 -6.42 6.44
N ASP A 16 -3.44 -6.09 7.73
CA ASP A 16 -4.01 -6.96 8.74
C ASP A 16 -5.43 -6.48 9.12
N GLU A 17 -6.41 -7.39 9.09
CA GLU A 17 -7.82 -7.03 9.28
C GLU A 17 -8.13 -6.59 10.72
N GLU A 18 -7.59 -7.30 11.71
CA GLU A 18 -7.82 -7.01 13.13
C GLU A 18 -7.18 -5.69 13.52
N LEU A 19 -5.92 -5.47 13.11
CA LEU A 19 -5.20 -4.24 13.38
C LEU A 19 -5.80 -3.04 12.65
N SER A 20 -6.25 -3.21 11.39
CA SER A 20 -6.88 -2.14 10.63
C SER A 20 -8.20 -1.69 11.26
N LYS A 21 -8.98 -2.62 11.80
CA LYS A 21 -10.23 -2.32 12.53
C LYS A 21 -9.95 -1.69 13.89
N LEU A 22 -8.99 -2.22 14.63
CA LEU A 22 -8.61 -1.71 15.95
C LEU A 22 -8.03 -0.28 15.88
N LEU A 23 -7.25 0.01 14.84
CA LEU A 23 -6.55 1.29 14.64
C LEU A 23 -7.21 2.15 13.53
N GLY A 24 -8.51 1.98 13.31
CA GLY A 24 -9.24 2.66 12.24
C GLY A 24 -9.13 4.20 12.28
N ASP A 25 -9.25 4.78 13.48
CA ASP A 25 -9.26 6.22 13.71
C ASP A 25 -7.87 6.80 14.04
N VAL A 26 -6.85 5.95 14.14
CA VAL A 26 -5.49 6.38 14.49
C VAL A 26 -4.74 6.85 13.25
N THR A 27 -4.13 8.03 13.32
CA THR A 27 -3.26 8.55 12.25
C THR A 27 -1.80 8.20 12.52
N ILE A 28 -1.17 7.44 11.63
CA ILE A 28 0.28 7.16 11.68
C ILE A 28 1.02 8.23 10.89
N LEU A 29 1.73 9.11 11.61
CA LEU A 29 2.55 10.17 11.00
C LEU A 29 3.62 9.56 10.08
N ASN A 30 3.81 10.16 8.90
CA ASN A 30 4.76 9.73 7.86
C ASN A 30 4.56 8.30 7.31
N GLY A 31 3.42 7.64 7.58
CA GLY A 31 3.09 6.31 7.05
C GLY A 31 2.63 6.30 5.58
N GLY A 32 2.05 7.42 5.11
CA GLY A 32 1.38 7.49 3.81
C GLY A 32 0.16 6.59 3.73
N VAL A 33 -0.24 6.20 2.51
CA VAL A 33 -1.43 5.36 2.26
C VAL A 33 -1.11 4.08 1.48
N MET A 34 -2.03 3.11 1.49
CA MET A 34 -1.96 1.95 0.61
C MET A 34 -2.14 2.40 -0.84
N PRO A 35 -1.30 1.95 -1.79
CA PRO A 35 -1.55 2.15 -3.21
C PRO A 35 -2.83 1.42 -3.61
N ASN A 36 -3.83 2.16 -4.07
CA ASN A 36 -5.07 1.62 -4.60
C ASN A 36 -5.51 2.48 -5.78
N ILE A 37 -5.60 1.89 -6.98
CA ILE A 37 -6.04 2.59 -8.20
C ILE A 37 -7.38 1.99 -8.60
N HIS A 38 -8.43 2.82 -8.63
CA HIS A 38 -9.74 2.39 -9.10
C HIS A 38 -9.70 2.03 -10.59
N ASN A 39 -10.37 0.95 -10.98
CA ASN A 39 -10.38 0.45 -12.37
C ASN A 39 -10.87 1.49 -13.38
N LEU A 40 -11.74 2.41 -12.97
CA LEU A 40 -12.22 3.51 -13.82
C LEU A 40 -11.13 4.52 -14.17
N SER A 41 -10.13 4.67 -13.29
CA SER A 41 -9.00 5.58 -13.47
C SER A 41 -7.90 4.99 -14.36
N LEU A 42 -8.01 3.70 -14.71
CA LEU A 42 -7.09 3.08 -15.65
C LEU A 42 -7.45 3.51 -17.08
N PRO A 43 -6.45 3.77 -17.94
CA PRO A 43 -6.70 4.06 -19.34
C PRO A 43 -7.45 2.88 -19.98
N LYS A 44 -8.53 3.17 -20.72
CA LYS A 44 -9.45 2.16 -21.26
C LYS A 44 -8.84 1.20 -22.29
N ASN A 45 -7.58 1.36 -22.68
CA ASN A 45 -6.86 0.42 -23.54
C ASN A 45 -5.38 0.41 -23.18
N ALA A 46 -4.94 -0.63 -22.49
CA ALA A 46 -3.55 -1.06 -22.54
C ALA A 46 -3.53 -2.60 -22.52
N GLY A 47 -3.45 -3.18 -23.72
CA GLY A 47 -2.97 -4.55 -23.88
C GLY A 47 -1.62 -4.70 -23.18
N GLY A 48 -1.43 -5.84 -22.52
CA GLY A 48 -0.42 -6.01 -21.47
C GLY A 48 1.03 -5.72 -21.87
N SER A 49 1.81 -5.28 -20.88
CA SER A 49 3.18 -5.75 -20.58
C SER A 49 3.85 -4.83 -19.56
N SER A 50 3.97 -5.27 -18.30
CA SER A 50 5.11 -4.91 -17.47
C SER A 50 5.78 -6.20 -17.04
N LYS A 51 6.82 -6.59 -17.79
CA LYS A 51 7.76 -7.67 -17.46
C LYS A 51 8.26 -7.51 -16.01
N PRO A 52 8.60 -8.61 -15.31
CA PRO A 52 9.33 -8.52 -14.06
C PRO A 52 10.74 -8.04 -14.39
N SER A 53 11.10 -6.84 -13.93
CA SER A 53 12.50 -6.40 -14.00
C SER A 53 13.22 -7.04 -12.82
N ALA A 54 13.85 -8.18 -13.09
CA ALA A 54 14.92 -8.70 -12.27
C ALA A 54 16.16 -7.83 -12.47
N ARG A 55 16.61 -7.17 -11.40
CA ARG A 55 18.03 -7.00 -11.08
C ARG A 55 18.20 -6.76 -9.58
#